data_AF-A0A378MFF8-F1
#
_entry.id   AF-A0A378MFF8-F1
#
_cell.length_a   1.000
_cell.length_b   1.000
_cell.length_c   1.000
_cell.angle_alpha   90.00
_cell.angle_beta   90.00
_cell.angle_gamma   90.00
#
_symmetry.space_group_name_H-M   'P 1'
#
loop_
_entity.id
_entity.type
_entity.pdbx_description
1 polymer ?
#
loop_
_entity_poly.entity_id
_entity_poly.type
_entity_poly.pdbx_seq_one_letter_code
_entity_poly.pdbx_strand_id
1 'polypeptide(L)'
;MWHLESKSDLPLYGQIIQLIERKIENGELLPGEKLPAERKLAQLLGVNRSTIVRALDELAASGKLVRTQGSGTHVNEEKWGVLTTGKTNWRHYVDQGGFHAEDPYIRDVHALALHDSKQAIDLATGELPVELMPQIETPSLSWQSFLAEESQHDILGYSPLRHTIQKQMAAAAGIKTNADQILITSGAQQAIFLITQCLLAPGDAIAIESPSYFYSLSLFQSAGLRIFALPMDEDGVIISDLENCIANTVSKWFL
;
A
#
# COMPACT_ATOMS: atom_id res chain seq x y z
N MET A 1 26.69 -3.78 -31.21
CA MET A 1 26.29 -3.11 -32.47
C MET A 1 25.28 -1.99 -32.21
N TRP A 2 25.11 -1.03 -33.12
CA TRP A 2 24.22 0.14 -32.99
C TRP A 2 22.92 -0.10 -33.76
N HIS A 3 21.93 -0.74 -33.12
CA HIS A 3 20.63 -1.05 -33.73
C HIS A 3 19.49 -0.68 -32.78
N LEU A 4 18.39 -0.17 -33.35
CA LEU A 4 17.15 0.11 -32.64
C LEU A 4 16.19 -1.08 -32.77
N GLU A 5 15.40 -1.32 -31.73
CA GLU A 5 14.37 -2.36 -31.73
C GLU A 5 13.15 -1.90 -32.54
N SER A 6 12.72 -2.70 -33.52
CA SER A 6 11.66 -2.32 -34.47
C SER A 6 10.24 -2.31 -33.89
N LYS A 7 10.05 -2.76 -32.63
CA LYS A 7 8.76 -2.77 -31.92
C LYS A 7 8.93 -2.18 -30.51
N SER A 8 8.85 -0.86 -30.42
CA SER A 8 8.87 -0.14 -29.14
C SER A 8 7.84 0.99 -29.20
N ASP A 9 7.02 1.11 -28.15
CA ASP A 9 6.04 2.20 -27.99
C ASP A 9 6.69 3.57 -27.75
N LEU A 10 8.01 3.60 -27.54
CA LEU A 10 8.76 4.84 -27.34
C LEU A 10 9.03 5.57 -28.65
N PRO A 11 8.99 6.92 -28.64
CA PRO A 11 9.48 7.71 -29.76
C PRO A 11 10.96 7.46 -30.03
N LEU A 12 11.41 7.63 -31.28
CA LEU A 12 12.77 7.28 -31.73
C LEU A 12 13.90 7.87 -30.88
N TYR A 13 13.77 9.10 -30.38
CA TYR A 13 14.78 9.69 -29.50
C TYR A 13 14.87 8.95 -28.14
N GLY A 14 13.74 8.48 -27.60
CA GLY A 14 13.69 7.69 -26.37
C GLY A 14 14.31 6.30 -26.55
N GLN A 15 14.14 5.68 -27.72
CA GLN A 15 14.82 4.41 -28.04
C GLN A 15 16.35 4.57 -28.10
N ILE A 16 16.82 5.70 -28.65
CA ILE A 16 18.27 6.02 -28.71
C ILE A 16 18.84 6.25 -27.31
N ILE A 17 18.10 6.93 -26.43
CA ILE A 17 18.49 7.11 -25.03
C ILE A 17 18.67 5.76 -24.35
N GLN A 18 17.67 4.88 -24.43
CA GLN A 18 17.76 3.55 -23.83
C GLN A 18 18.91 2.70 -24.39
N LEU A 19 19.16 2.78 -25.70
CA LEU A 19 20.26 2.06 -26.31
C LEU A 19 21.61 2.49 -25.74
N ILE A 20 21.83 3.81 -25.59
CA ILE A 20 23.08 4.35 -25.05
C ILE A 20 23.21 4.01 -23.56
N GLU A 21 22.12 4.11 -22.79
CA GLU A 21 22.08 3.72 -21.37
C GLU A 21 22.46 2.26 -21.17
N ARG A 22 21.81 1.33 -21.90
CA ARG A 22 22.13 -0.11 -21.83
C ARG A 22 23.59 -0.40 -22.18
N LYS A 23 24.15 0.32 -23.16
CA LYS A 23 25.57 0.15 -23.53
C LYS A 23 26.53 0.61 -22.45
N ILE A 24 26.20 1.68 -21.73
CA ILE A 24 26.98 2.14 -20.58
C ILE A 24 26.83 1.15 -19.42
N GLU A 25 25.61 0.69 -19.14
CA GLU A 25 25.31 -0.27 -18.06
C GLU A 25 26.00 -1.63 -18.28
N ASN A 26 26.02 -2.12 -19.51
CA ASN A 26 26.67 -3.39 -19.88
C ASN A 26 28.20 -3.26 -20.04
N GLY A 27 28.77 -2.07 -19.83
CA GLY A 27 30.21 -1.82 -19.98
C GLY A 27 30.70 -1.87 -21.43
N GLU A 28 29.81 -1.79 -22.42
CA GLU A 28 30.17 -1.67 -23.84
C GLU A 28 30.63 -0.25 -24.22
N LEU A 29 30.21 0.75 -23.44
CA LEU A 29 30.72 2.12 -23.49
C LEU A 29 31.34 2.44 -22.13
N LEU A 30 32.64 2.67 -22.12
CA LEU A 30 33.40 2.95 -20.90
C LEU A 30 33.30 4.43 -20.48
N PRO A 31 33.55 4.75 -19.20
CA PRO A 31 33.69 6.12 -18.74
C PRO A 31 34.74 6.86 -19.54
N GLY A 32 34.46 8.11 -19.90
CA GLY A 32 35.38 8.92 -20.71
C GLY A 32 35.38 8.55 -22.18
N GLU A 33 34.76 7.44 -22.56
CA GLU A 33 34.75 6.99 -23.94
C GLU A 33 34.00 7.97 -24.82
N LYS A 34 34.61 8.31 -25.95
CA LYS A 34 34.06 9.23 -26.93
C LYS A 34 33.02 8.53 -27.79
N LEU A 35 31.80 9.08 -27.81
CA LEU A 35 30.76 8.60 -28.70
C LEU A 35 31.10 8.93 -30.18
N PRO A 36 30.63 8.12 -31.14
CA PRO A 36 30.70 8.50 -32.54
C PRO A 36 29.99 9.84 -32.79
N ALA A 37 30.48 10.62 -33.74
CA ALA A 37 29.88 11.91 -34.08
C ALA A 37 28.39 11.77 -34.44
N GLU A 38 27.59 12.80 -34.15
CA GLU A 38 26.12 12.82 -34.37
C GLU A 38 25.72 12.35 -35.77
N ARG A 39 26.44 12.80 -36.80
CA ARG A 39 26.22 12.42 -38.21
C ARG A 39 26.50 10.93 -38.46
N LYS A 40 27.52 10.38 -37.81
CA LYS A 40 27.88 8.96 -37.91
C LYS A 40 26.87 8.10 -37.15
N LEU A 41 26.42 8.52 -35.98
CA LEU A 41 25.35 7.85 -35.24
C LEU A 41 24.02 7.83 -36.01
N ALA A 42 23.67 8.96 -36.64
CA ALA A 42 22.47 9.05 -37.49
C ALA A 42 22.52 8.05 -38.66
N GLN A 43 23.68 7.90 -39.31
CA GLN A 43 23.89 6.91 -40.37
C GLN A 43 23.84 5.47 -39.86
N LEU A 44 24.50 5.18 -38.73
CA LEU A 44 24.54 3.84 -38.15
C LEU A 44 23.16 3.35 -37.71
N LEU A 45 22.35 4.27 -37.15
CA LEU A 45 21.02 3.96 -36.62
C LEU A 45 19.90 4.18 -37.65
N GLY A 46 20.19 4.73 -38.82
CA GLY A 46 19.20 4.99 -39.87
C GLY A 46 18.15 6.04 -39.51
N VAL A 47 18.49 7.01 -38.65
CA VAL A 47 17.56 8.04 -38.13
C VAL A 47 17.98 9.45 -38.52
N ASN A 48 17.05 10.41 -38.38
CA ASN A 48 17.37 11.82 -38.62
C ASN A 48 18.37 12.34 -37.57
N ARG A 49 19.32 13.16 -38.02
CA ARG A 49 20.29 13.83 -37.15
C ARG A 49 19.60 14.61 -36.02
N SER A 50 18.47 15.27 -36.27
CA SER A 50 17.75 16.02 -35.22
C SER A 50 17.29 15.13 -34.07
N THR A 51 16.94 13.88 -34.35
CA THR A 51 16.54 12.87 -33.35
C THR A 51 17.73 12.45 -32.48
N ILE A 52 18.92 12.29 -33.09
CA ILE A 52 20.17 12.01 -32.37
C ILE A 52 20.57 13.18 -31.48
N VAL A 53 20.51 14.40 -32.02
CA VAL A 53 20.83 15.62 -31.25
C VAL A 53 19.96 15.71 -30.01
N ARG A 54 18.63 15.55 -30.18
CA ARG A 54 17.67 15.56 -29.06
C ARG A 54 17.99 14.49 -28.01
N ALA A 55 18.27 13.25 -28.43
CA ALA A 55 18.61 12.16 -27.51
C ALA A 55 19.90 12.43 -26.73
N LEU A 56 20.94 12.94 -27.41
CA LEU A 56 22.22 13.29 -26.78
C LEU A 56 22.11 14.51 -25.87
N ASP A 57 21.23 15.47 -26.18
CA ASP A 57 20.95 16.61 -25.30
C ASP A 57 20.30 16.17 -23.99
N GLU A 58 19.37 15.22 -24.05
CA GLU A 58 18.70 14.67 -22.86
C GLU A 58 19.66 13.84 -21.99
N LEU A 59 20.56 13.07 -22.63
CA LEU A 59 21.62 12.35 -21.94
C LEU A 59 22.68 13.29 -21.33
N ALA A 60 22.98 14.42 -21.97
CA ALA A 60 23.84 15.45 -21.41
C ALA A 60 23.17 16.20 -20.25
N ALA A 61 21.89 16.55 -20.38
CA ALA A 61 21.10 17.20 -19.34
C ALA A 61 20.94 16.31 -18.09
N SER A 62 20.78 15.00 -18.28
CA SER A 62 20.78 14.04 -17.16
C SER A 62 22.18 13.73 -16.60
N GLY A 63 23.23 14.30 -17.21
CA GLY A 63 24.62 14.17 -16.77
C GLY A 63 25.25 12.81 -17.06
N LYS A 64 24.65 11.98 -17.91
CA LYS A 64 25.23 10.70 -18.36
C LYS A 64 26.32 10.90 -19.41
N LEU A 65 26.20 11.96 -20.20
CA LEU A 65 27.18 12.38 -21.19
C LEU A 65 27.71 13.78 -20.89
N VAL A 66 28.92 14.07 -21.34
CA VAL A 66 29.53 15.40 -21.30
C VAL A 66 29.80 15.86 -22.73
N ARG A 67 29.36 17.08 -23.05
CA ARG A 67 29.65 17.74 -24.33
C ARG A 67 30.82 18.70 -24.14
N THR A 68 31.91 18.47 -24.87
CA THR A 68 33.08 19.35 -24.86
C THR A 68 33.19 20.05 -26.22
N GLN A 69 33.23 21.38 -26.22
CA GLN A 69 33.37 22.16 -27.44
C GLN A 69 34.65 21.75 -28.19
N GLY A 70 34.52 21.39 -29.47
CA GLY A 70 35.63 20.95 -30.32
C GLY A 70 36.09 19.49 -30.13
N SER A 71 35.80 18.85 -28.98
CA SER A 71 36.24 17.47 -28.70
C SER A 71 35.12 16.42 -28.87
N GLY A 72 33.84 16.83 -28.89
CA GLY A 72 32.71 15.92 -29.10
C GLY A 72 32.02 15.51 -27.79
N THR A 73 31.26 14.41 -27.83
CA THR A 73 30.46 13.92 -26.70
C THR A 73 31.10 12.68 -26.10
N HIS A 74 31.29 12.67 -24.78
CA HIS A 74 31.94 11.59 -24.03
C HIS A 74 31.02 11.06 -22.94
N VAL A 75 31.21 9.81 -22.53
CA VAL A 75 30.55 9.25 -21.33
C VAL A 75 31.11 9.94 -20.10
N ASN A 76 30.23 10.38 -19.19
CA ASN A 76 30.65 11.11 -17.99
C ASN A 76 31.43 10.20 -17.02
N GLU A 77 32.69 10.52 -16.75
CA GLU A 77 33.56 9.80 -15.82
C GLU A 77 33.19 10.03 -14.35
N GLU A 78 32.85 11.28 -13.99
CA GLU A 78 32.62 11.70 -12.60
C GLU A 78 31.34 11.12 -11.99
N LYS A 79 30.42 10.64 -12.83
CA LYS A 79 29.15 10.04 -12.40
C LYS A 79 29.11 8.52 -12.54
N TRP A 80 30.20 7.87 -12.95
CA TRP A 80 30.27 6.42 -13.01
C TRP A 80 30.35 5.84 -11.58
N GLY A 81 29.31 5.10 -11.18
CA GLY A 81 29.12 4.62 -9.80
C GLY A 81 28.28 5.54 -8.90
N VAL A 82 28.02 6.80 -9.29
CA VAL A 82 27.13 7.72 -8.55
C VAL A 82 25.70 7.70 -9.11
N LEU A 83 25.51 7.37 -10.40
CA LEU A 83 24.19 7.21 -11.02
C LEU A 83 23.62 5.78 -10.92
N THR A 84 24.31 4.85 -10.26
CA THR A 84 23.72 3.58 -9.80
C THR A 84 22.98 3.74 -8.47
N THR A 85 22.79 4.96 -7.96
CA THR A 85 21.66 5.19 -7.05
C THR A 85 20.42 4.97 -7.89
N GLY A 86 19.95 3.73 -7.86
CA GLY A 86 18.81 3.27 -8.62
C GLY A 86 17.72 4.30 -8.47
N LYS A 87 16.98 4.57 -9.55
CA LYS A 87 15.62 5.08 -9.40
C LYS A 87 15.05 4.28 -8.24
N THR A 88 14.82 4.91 -7.09
CA THR A 88 14.25 4.20 -5.94
C THR A 88 13.04 3.52 -6.51
N ASN A 89 13.12 2.20 -6.66
CA ASN A 89 12.07 1.48 -7.32
C ASN A 89 11.01 1.39 -6.25
N TRP A 90 10.19 2.42 -6.17
CA TRP A 90 9.13 2.51 -5.17
C TRP A 90 8.23 1.30 -5.27
N ARG A 91 8.04 0.73 -6.48
CA ARG A 91 7.37 -0.57 -6.64
C ARG A 91 8.13 -1.68 -5.94
N HIS A 92 9.44 -1.80 -6.10
CA HIS A 92 10.23 -2.79 -5.35
C HIS A 92 10.12 -2.62 -3.83
N TYR A 93 10.12 -1.39 -3.30
CA TYR A 93 9.93 -1.14 -1.86
C TYR A 93 8.49 -1.38 -1.39
N VAL A 94 7.50 -1.16 -2.23
CA VAL A 94 6.08 -1.46 -1.95
C VAL A 94 5.84 -2.97 -2.02
N ASP A 95 6.41 -3.65 -3.03
CA ASP A 95 6.32 -5.09 -3.24
C ASP A 95 7.16 -5.89 -2.22
N GLN A 96 8.22 -5.30 -1.65
CA GLN A 96 9.00 -5.88 -0.53
C GLN A 96 8.47 -5.48 0.85
N GLY A 97 7.67 -4.41 0.94
CA GLY A 97 6.97 -4.08 2.17
C GLY A 97 5.97 -5.17 2.51
N GLY A 98 5.58 -5.30 3.77
CA GLY A 98 4.51 -6.22 4.20
C GLY A 98 3.12 -5.94 3.60
N PHE A 99 3.04 -5.09 2.58
CA PHE A 99 1.85 -4.86 1.77
C PHE A 99 1.79 -5.94 0.70
N HIS A 100 1.07 -7.02 0.99
CA HIS A 100 0.78 -8.03 -0.01
C HIS A 100 -0.07 -7.41 -1.13
N ALA A 101 0.29 -7.70 -2.39
CA ALA A 101 -0.55 -7.38 -3.52
C ALA A 101 -1.96 -7.94 -3.29
N GLU A 102 -2.98 -7.12 -3.55
CA GLU A 102 -4.39 -7.50 -3.40
C GLU A 102 -4.67 -8.81 -4.18
N ASP A 103 -5.38 -9.75 -3.55
CA ASP A 103 -5.71 -11.04 -4.16
C ASP A 103 -6.47 -10.79 -5.48
N PRO A 104 -6.02 -11.34 -6.62
CA PRO A 104 -6.70 -11.17 -7.90
C PRO A 104 -8.19 -11.51 -7.85
N TYR A 105 -8.59 -12.50 -7.04
CA TYR A 105 -9.98 -12.86 -6.84
C TYR A 105 -10.78 -11.72 -6.20
N ILE A 106 -10.26 -11.12 -5.12
CA ILE A 106 -10.90 -9.99 -4.42
C ILE A 106 -11.00 -8.78 -5.35
N ARG A 107 -9.95 -8.50 -6.11
CA ARG A 107 -9.94 -7.42 -7.10
C ARG A 107 -11.03 -7.62 -8.16
N ASP A 108 -11.17 -8.83 -8.68
CA ASP A 108 -12.16 -9.13 -9.73
C ASP A 108 -13.59 -9.07 -9.15
N VAL A 109 -13.81 -9.51 -7.91
CA VAL A 109 -15.08 -9.34 -7.18
C VAL A 109 -15.44 -7.86 -7.02
N HIS A 110 -14.51 -7.02 -6.56
CA HIS A 110 -14.73 -5.58 -6.44
C HIS A 110 -15.05 -4.92 -7.79
N ALA A 111 -14.35 -5.32 -8.86
CA ALA A 111 -14.61 -4.80 -10.19
C ALA A 111 -16.02 -5.16 -10.69
N LEU A 112 -16.50 -6.38 -10.41
CA LEU A 112 -17.86 -6.80 -10.74
C LEU A 112 -18.91 -6.04 -9.93
N ALA A 113 -18.69 -5.85 -8.63
CA ALA A 113 -19.59 -5.10 -7.76
C ALA A 113 -19.79 -3.64 -8.22
N LEU A 114 -18.72 -3.00 -8.71
CA LEU A 114 -18.77 -1.63 -9.23
C LEU A 114 -19.50 -1.49 -10.57
N HIS A 115 -19.49 -2.54 -11.40
CA HIS A 115 -20.00 -2.46 -12.78
C HIS A 115 -21.44 -2.97 -12.94
N ASP A 116 -21.93 -3.86 -12.07
CA ASP A 116 -23.23 -4.53 -12.26
C ASP A 116 -24.15 -4.54 -11.02
N SER A 117 -24.09 -3.49 -10.20
CA SER A 117 -24.83 -3.40 -8.93
C SER A 117 -26.37 -3.44 -9.06
N LYS A 118 -26.93 -3.33 -10.28
CA LYS A 118 -28.38 -3.41 -10.52
C LYS A 118 -28.88 -4.79 -10.94
N GLN A 119 -28.00 -5.71 -11.35
CA GLN A 119 -28.38 -7.07 -11.78
C GLN A 119 -27.72 -8.17 -10.94
N ALA A 120 -26.72 -7.83 -10.13
CA ALA A 120 -26.06 -8.75 -9.21
C ALA A 120 -26.41 -8.44 -7.74
N ILE A 121 -26.55 -9.48 -6.94
CA ILE A 121 -26.63 -9.39 -5.47
C ILE A 121 -25.21 -9.61 -4.94
N ASP A 122 -24.66 -8.62 -4.26
CA ASP A 122 -23.36 -8.76 -3.60
C ASP A 122 -23.47 -9.61 -2.34
N LEU A 123 -22.87 -10.81 -2.38
CA LEU A 123 -22.76 -11.73 -1.24
C LEU A 123 -21.32 -11.83 -0.72
N ALA A 124 -20.39 -11.07 -1.29
CA ALA A 124 -18.96 -11.18 -1.00
C ALA A 124 -18.51 -10.16 0.05
N THR A 125 -19.03 -8.93 0.00
CA THR A 125 -18.60 -7.86 0.91
C THR A 125 -19.32 -7.90 2.26
N GLY A 126 -20.51 -8.50 2.32
CA GLY A 126 -21.37 -8.48 3.50
C GLY A 126 -22.02 -7.12 3.79
N GLU A 127 -21.96 -6.19 2.84
CA GLU A 127 -22.61 -4.88 2.97
C GLU A 127 -24.13 -4.98 2.76
N LEU A 128 -24.89 -4.13 3.47
CA LEU A 128 -26.33 -4.06 3.31
C LEU A 128 -26.67 -3.32 2.00
N PRO A 129 -27.43 -3.93 1.07
CA PRO A 129 -27.87 -3.27 -0.15
C PRO A 129 -28.61 -1.96 0.14
N VAL A 130 -28.38 -0.95 -0.71
CA VAL A 130 -28.98 0.39 -0.54
C VAL A 130 -30.51 0.33 -0.50
N GLU A 131 -31.11 -0.60 -1.23
CA GLU A 131 -32.55 -0.83 -1.28
C GLU A 131 -33.13 -1.35 0.03
N LEU A 132 -32.30 -1.96 0.88
CA LEU A 132 -32.67 -2.48 2.20
C LEU A 132 -32.28 -1.52 3.32
N MET A 133 -31.57 -0.43 3.03
CA MET A 133 -31.22 0.55 4.05
C MET A 133 -32.50 1.22 4.58
N PRO A 134 -32.71 1.24 5.91
CA PRO A 134 -33.86 1.93 6.48
C PRO A 134 -33.76 3.42 6.20
N GLN A 135 -34.90 4.05 5.92
CA GLN A 135 -34.95 5.51 5.85
C GLN A 135 -34.71 6.08 7.25
N ILE A 136 -33.56 6.69 7.46
CA ILE A 136 -33.20 7.35 8.72
C ILE A 136 -33.57 8.82 8.60
N GLU A 137 -34.62 9.24 9.30
CA GLU A 137 -34.92 10.66 9.49
C GLU A 137 -34.04 11.20 10.61
N THR A 138 -33.14 12.14 10.27
CA THR A 138 -32.38 12.87 11.28
C THR A 138 -33.25 14.00 11.84
N PRO A 139 -33.31 14.20 13.17
CA PRO A 139 -34.06 15.31 13.74
C PRO A 139 -33.52 16.65 13.23
N SER A 140 -34.39 17.65 13.09
CA SER A 140 -33.98 19.01 12.74
C SER A 140 -33.20 19.63 13.91
N LEU A 141 -31.88 19.65 13.79
CA LEU A 141 -30.99 20.23 14.79
C LEU A 141 -30.63 21.67 14.39
N SER A 142 -30.75 22.58 15.36
CA SER A 142 -30.19 23.93 15.21
C SER A 142 -28.68 23.90 15.48
N TRP A 143 -27.93 24.82 14.88
CA TRP A 143 -26.50 24.98 15.19
C TRP A 143 -26.23 25.20 16.69
N GLN A 144 -27.14 25.90 17.37
CA GLN A 144 -27.03 26.14 18.81
C GLN A 144 -27.16 24.83 19.61
N SER A 145 -28.13 23.98 19.24
CA SER A 145 -28.33 22.68 19.86
C SER A 145 -27.14 21.75 19.60
N PHE A 146 -26.60 21.77 18.39
CA PHE A 146 -25.42 20.97 18.03
C PHE A 146 -24.18 21.37 18.85
N LEU A 147 -23.88 22.66 18.93
CA LEU A 147 -22.73 23.16 19.71
C LEU A 147 -22.89 22.92 21.21
N ALA A 148 -24.13 22.98 21.73
CA ALA A 148 -24.39 22.63 23.12
C ALA A 148 -24.07 21.15 23.39
N GLU A 149 -24.44 20.24 22.49
CA GLU A 149 -24.13 18.81 22.63
C GLU A 149 -22.64 18.49 22.39
N GLU A 150 -21.95 19.25 21.56
CA GLU A 150 -20.50 19.10 21.36
C GLU A 150 -19.71 19.26 22.67
N SER A 151 -20.22 20.06 23.62
CA SER A 151 -19.62 20.18 24.96
C SER A 151 -19.63 18.88 25.77
N GLN A 152 -20.46 17.90 25.40
CA GLN A 152 -20.51 16.57 26.01
C GLN A 152 -19.57 15.56 25.35
N HIS A 153 -18.76 16.00 24.40
CA HIS A 153 -17.73 15.20 23.75
C HIS A 153 -16.43 15.27 24.57
N ASP A 154 -15.89 14.11 24.94
CA ASP A 154 -14.56 14.00 25.55
C ASP A 154 -13.64 13.05 24.76
N ILE A 155 -12.45 12.77 25.27
CA ILE A 155 -11.51 11.86 24.58
C ILE A 155 -12.05 10.44 24.35
N LEU A 156 -13.10 10.03 25.07
CA LEU A 156 -13.74 8.73 24.93
C LEU A 156 -14.93 8.76 23.95
N GLY A 157 -15.30 9.94 23.48
CA GLY A 157 -16.42 10.18 22.57
C GLY A 157 -17.68 10.69 23.28
N TYR A 158 -18.70 10.98 22.48
CA TYR A 158 -19.94 11.60 22.93
C TYR A 158 -20.62 10.84 24.08
N SER A 159 -20.67 11.47 25.26
CA SER A 159 -21.10 10.83 26.51
C SER A 159 -22.54 10.26 26.48
N PRO A 160 -23.56 10.97 25.95
CA PRO A 160 -24.91 10.40 25.85
C PRO A 160 -24.99 9.13 24.98
N LEU A 161 -24.18 9.04 23.93
CA LEU A 161 -24.08 7.83 23.11
C LEU A 161 -23.44 6.69 23.91
N ARG A 162 -22.36 6.94 24.65
CA ARG A 162 -21.73 5.91 25.52
C ARG A 162 -22.71 5.32 26.53
N HIS A 163 -23.50 6.15 27.20
CA HIS A 163 -24.54 5.69 28.14
C HIS A 163 -25.64 4.88 27.43
N THR A 164 -26.00 5.24 26.20
CA THR A 164 -26.99 4.51 25.42
C THR A 164 -26.46 3.13 25.02
N ILE A 165 -25.21 3.06 24.54
CA ILE A 165 -24.53 1.81 24.22
C ILE A 165 -24.39 0.92 25.46
N GLN A 166 -24.01 1.48 26.61
CA GLN A 166 -23.93 0.76 27.89
C GLN A 166 -25.25 0.04 28.21
N LYS A 167 -26.38 0.74 28.13
CA LYS A 167 -27.71 0.16 28.37
C LYS A 167 -28.05 -0.93 27.36
N GLN A 168 -27.71 -0.71 26.08
CA GLN A 168 -27.98 -1.67 25.01
C GLN A 168 -27.14 -2.95 25.17
N MET A 169 -25.86 -2.84 25.54
CA MET A 169 -24.99 -3.98 25.83
C MET A 169 -25.50 -4.80 27.02
N ALA A 170 -25.95 -4.13 28.08
CA ALA A 170 -26.53 -4.80 29.25
C ALA A 170 -27.82 -5.54 28.88
N ALA A 171 -28.68 -4.96 28.05
CA ALA A 171 -29.94 -5.56 27.62
C ALA A 171 -29.76 -6.71 26.62
N ALA A 172 -28.86 -6.57 25.64
CA ALA A 172 -28.69 -7.54 24.56
C ALA A 172 -27.76 -8.71 24.92
N ALA A 173 -26.70 -8.44 25.67
CA ALA A 173 -25.63 -9.41 25.92
C ALA A 173 -25.33 -9.63 27.43
N GLY A 174 -26.04 -8.94 28.34
CA GLY A 174 -25.80 -9.05 29.77
C GLY A 174 -24.45 -8.47 30.25
N ILE A 175 -23.76 -7.73 29.39
CA ILE A 175 -22.42 -7.20 29.68
C ILE A 175 -22.54 -6.01 30.65
N LYS A 176 -21.93 -6.14 31.83
CA LYS A 176 -21.85 -5.07 32.83
C LYS A 176 -20.59 -4.23 32.57
N THR A 177 -20.79 -3.00 32.11
CA THR A 177 -19.71 -2.03 31.86
C THR A 177 -20.14 -0.63 32.33
N ASN A 178 -19.18 0.25 32.58
CA ASN A 178 -19.41 1.67 32.85
C ASN A 178 -19.23 2.49 31.57
N ALA A 179 -19.89 3.65 31.47
CA ALA A 179 -19.72 4.53 30.31
C ALA A 179 -18.26 4.98 30.10
N ASP A 180 -17.46 5.08 31.18
CA ASP A 180 -16.04 5.44 31.13
C ASP A 180 -15.12 4.30 30.63
N GLN A 181 -15.67 3.09 30.43
CA GLN A 181 -14.98 1.94 29.85
C GLN A 181 -15.36 1.73 28.37
N ILE A 182 -16.14 2.65 27.78
CA ILE A 182 -16.56 2.61 26.38
C ILE A 182 -15.82 3.73 25.65
N LEU A 183 -15.09 3.39 24.59
CA LEU A 183 -14.46 4.33 23.68
C LEU A 183 -15.19 4.28 22.33
N ILE A 184 -15.74 5.42 21.90
CA ILE A 184 -16.33 5.55 20.57
C ILE A 184 -15.20 5.71 19.54
N THR A 185 -15.26 4.91 18.48
CA THR A 185 -14.29 4.95 17.37
C THR A 185 -15.01 5.15 16.04
N SER A 186 -14.27 5.53 15.01
CA SER A 186 -14.73 5.63 13.62
C SER A 186 -14.92 4.26 12.94
N GLY A 187 -14.71 3.15 13.65
CA GLY A 187 -14.92 1.80 13.14
C GLY A 187 -14.07 0.75 13.83
N ALA A 188 -14.40 -0.53 13.59
CA ALA A 188 -13.74 -1.66 14.24
C ALA A 188 -12.22 -1.70 14.00
N GLN A 189 -11.75 -1.35 12.79
CA GLN A 189 -10.31 -1.34 12.49
C GLN A 189 -9.55 -0.29 13.33
N GLN A 190 -10.13 0.89 13.57
CA GLN A 190 -9.52 1.89 14.45
C GLN A 190 -9.50 1.39 15.90
N ALA A 191 -10.56 0.74 16.36
CA ALA A 191 -10.61 0.15 17.69
C ALA A 191 -9.49 -0.89 17.88
N ILE A 192 -9.33 -1.82 16.93
CA ILE A 192 -8.28 -2.84 16.99
C ILE A 192 -6.90 -2.18 16.89
N PHE A 193 -6.71 -1.17 16.05
CA PHE A 193 -5.46 -0.41 16.00
C PHE A 193 -5.12 0.20 17.36
N LEU A 194 -6.05 0.89 18.02
CA LEU A 194 -5.82 1.47 19.35
C LEU A 194 -5.52 0.40 20.40
N ILE A 195 -6.24 -0.72 20.38
CA ILE A 195 -5.99 -1.87 21.25
C ILE A 195 -4.55 -2.38 21.05
N THR A 196 -4.12 -2.58 19.81
CA THR A 196 -2.75 -3.06 19.52
C THR A 196 -1.69 -2.06 19.98
N GLN A 197 -1.89 -0.76 19.76
CA GLN A 197 -0.91 0.26 20.15
C GLN A 197 -0.84 0.50 21.66
N CYS A 198 -1.97 0.38 22.38
CA CYS A 198 -2.02 0.67 23.81
C CYS A 198 -1.70 -0.55 24.67
N LEU A 199 -2.02 -1.77 24.20
CA LEU A 199 -1.91 -2.99 25.01
C LEU A 199 -0.75 -3.88 24.59
N LEU A 200 -0.18 -3.72 23.40
CA LEU A 200 0.85 -4.61 22.88
C LEU A 200 2.11 -3.84 22.46
N ALA A 201 3.24 -4.55 22.48
CA ALA A 201 4.52 -4.07 22.01
C ALA A 201 5.01 -4.95 20.84
N PRO A 202 5.89 -4.44 19.95
CA PRO A 202 6.52 -5.27 18.93
C PRO A 202 7.17 -6.51 19.53
N GLY A 203 6.90 -7.68 18.95
CA GLY A 203 7.31 -8.98 19.46
C GLY A 203 6.27 -9.69 20.33
N ASP A 204 5.24 -8.99 20.84
CA ASP A 204 4.10 -9.62 21.50
C ASP A 204 3.31 -10.52 20.54
N ALA A 205 2.45 -11.37 21.11
CA ALA A 205 1.71 -12.37 20.38
C ALA A 205 0.21 -12.08 20.39
N ILE A 206 -0.45 -12.34 19.27
CA ILE A 206 -1.91 -12.40 19.16
C ILE A 206 -2.31 -13.78 18.65
N ALA A 207 -3.31 -14.38 19.28
CA ALA A 207 -3.89 -15.62 18.81
C ALA A 207 -5.18 -15.31 18.05
N ILE A 208 -5.35 -15.89 16.86
CA ILE A 208 -6.48 -15.61 15.98
C ILE A 208 -7.03 -16.94 15.48
N GLU A 209 -8.35 -17.04 15.44
CA GLU A 209 -9.09 -18.14 14.82
C GLU A 209 -8.57 -18.48 13.41
N SER A 210 -8.68 -19.73 12.98
CA SER A 210 -8.30 -20.18 11.65
C SER A 210 -9.39 -21.09 11.07
N PRO A 211 -10.15 -20.62 10.06
CA PRO A 211 -9.97 -19.38 9.30
C PRO A 211 -10.48 -18.11 10.03
N SER A 212 -9.88 -16.95 9.73
CA SER A 212 -10.34 -15.66 10.26
C SER A 212 -10.16 -14.51 9.26
N TYR A 213 -11.08 -13.54 9.29
CA TYR A 213 -10.96 -12.28 8.57
C TYR A 213 -9.66 -11.54 8.89
N PHE A 214 -9.17 -11.64 10.13
CA PHE A 214 -8.03 -10.88 10.60
C PHE A 214 -6.70 -11.20 9.92
N TYR A 215 -6.55 -12.37 9.27
CA TYR A 215 -5.37 -12.67 8.46
C TYR A 215 -5.23 -11.75 7.24
N SER A 216 -6.34 -11.21 6.74
CA SER A 216 -6.33 -10.25 5.63
C SER A 216 -5.83 -8.86 6.03
N LEU A 217 -5.85 -8.53 7.33
CA LEU A 217 -5.46 -7.22 7.81
C LEU A 217 -3.95 -7.16 8.03
N SER A 218 -3.26 -6.25 7.32
CA SER A 218 -1.83 -5.97 7.54
C SER A 218 -1.52 -5.27 8.88
N LEU A 219 -2.54 -5.08 9.73
CA LEU A 219 -2.49 -4.34 10.99
C LEU A 219 -1.51 -4.96 11.99
N PHE A 220 -1.59 -6.27 12.18
CA PHE A 220 -0.77 -6.95 13.20
C PHE A 220 0.66 -7.14 12.72
N GLN A 221 0.88 -7.46 11.44
CA GLN A 221 2.23 -7.58 10.88
C GLN A 221 2.95 -6.23 10.90
N SER A 222 2.26 -5.13 10.55
CA SER A 222 2.86 -3.79 10.58
C SER A 222 3.19 -3.29 12.00
N ALA A 223 2.45 -3.76 13.02
CA ALA A 223 2.76 -3.53 14.42
C ALA A 223 3.92 -4.42 14.95
N GLY A 224 4.46 -5.34 14.14
CA GLY A 224 5.51 -6.26 14.55
C GLY A 224 5.04 -7.34 15.51
N LEU A 225 3.74 -7.67 15.49
CA LEU A 225 3.15 -8.69 16.35
C LEU A 225 3.27 -10.07 15.70
N ARG A 226 3.43 -11.10 16.53
CA ARG A 226 3.44 -12.50 16.08
C ARG A 226 2.02 -13.04 16.12
N ILE A 227 1.54 -13.49 14.97
CA ILE A 227 0.20 -14.05 14.83
C ILE A 227 0.28 -15.57 14.97
N PHE A 228 -0.55 -16.12 15.86
CA PHE A 228 -0.71 -17.56 16.06
C PHE A 228 -2.09 -18.00 15.61
N ALA A 229 -2.14 -19.00 14.73
CA ALA A 229 -3.38 -19.55 14.23
C ALA A 229 -3.95 -20.59 15.20
N LEU A 230 -5.20 -20.37 15.63
CA LEU A 230 -5.94 -21.32 16.45
C LEU A 230 -6.93 -22.09 15.58
N PRO A 231 -6.77 -23.41 15.42
CA PRO A 231 -7.73 -24.21 14.69
C PRO A 231 -9.07 -24.25 15.44
N MET A 232 -10.13 -24.50 14.67
CA MET A 232 -11.50 -24.58 15.17
C MET A 232 -12.12 -25.94 14.84
N ASP A 233 -13.03 -26.39 15.69
CA ASP A 233 -13.95 -27.49 15.46
C ASP A 233 -15.41 -26.99 15.37
N GLU A 234 -16.38 -27.89 15.49
CA GLU A 234 -17.82 -27.55 15.42
C GLU A 234 -18.28 -26.65 16.58
N ASP A 235 -17.56 -26.65 17.70
CA ASP A 235 -17.86 -25.87 18.90
C ASP A 235 -17.07 -24.55 18.96
N GLY A 236 -16.15 -24.32 18.02
CA GLY A 236 -15.36 -23.11 17.88
C GLY A 236 -13.87 -23.36 18.11
N VAL A 237 -13.19 -22.43 18.78
CA VAL A 237 -11.73 -22.51 19.00
C VAL A 237 -11.36 -23.72 19.85
N ILE A 238 -10.38 -24.50 19.36
CA ILE A 238 -9.83 -25.65 20.10
C ILE A 238 -8.97 -25.13 21.26
N ILE A 239 -9.54 -25.15 22.47
CA ILE A 239 -8.92 -24.58 23.67
C ILE A 239 -7.59 -25.25 24.03
N SER A 240 -7.43 -26.55 23.77
CA SER A 240 -6.17 -27.26 24.03
C SER A 240 -5.01 -26.70 23.21
N ASP A 241 -5.27 -26.24 21.99
CA ASP A 241 -4.23 -25.63 21.15
C ASP A 241 -3.89 -24.22 21.63
N LEU A 242 -4.88 -23.48 22.13
CA LEU A 242 -4.63 -22.20 22.80
C LEU A 242 -3.73 -22.36 24.04
N GLU A 243 -4.02 -23.33 24.91
CA GLU A 243 -3.20 -23.64 26.08
C GLU A 243 -1.76 -23.98 25.68
N ASN A 244 -1.59 -24.83 24.65
CA ASN A 244 -0.28 -25.18 24.11
C ASN A 244 0.47 -23.97 23.55
N CYS A 245 -0.21 -23.07 22.84
CA CYS A 245 0.38 -21.85 22.31
C CYS A 245 0.92 -20.95 23.45
N ILE A 246 0.11 -20.74 24.48
CA ILE A 246 0.47 -19.90 25.64
C ILE A 246 1.64 -20.52 26.41
N ALA A 247 1.61 -21.83 26.68
CA ALA A 247 2.62 -22.53 27.46
C ALA A 247 4.01 -22.52 26.80
N ASN A 248 4.08 -22.50 25.47
CA ASN A 248 5.33 -22.58 24.70
C ASN A 248 5.93 -21.21 24.34
N THR A 249 5.32 -20.09 24.77
CA THR A 249 5.75 -18.74 24.36
C THR A 249 5.87 -17.78 25.55
N VAL A 250 7.06 -17.22 25.78
CA VAL A 250 7.35 -16.27 26.88
C VAL A 250 6.99 -14.84 26.46
N SER A 251 5.73 -14.56 26.14
CA SER A 251 5.32 -13.25 25.62
C SER A 251 3.94 -12.84 26.10
N LYS A 252 3.65 -11.54 26.05
CA LYS A 252 2.32 -11.02 26.38
C LYS A 252 1.37 -11.41 25.25
N TRP A 253 0.22 -11.97 25.64
CA TRP A 253 -0.80 -12.45 24.71
C TRP A 253 -2.00 -11.51 24.69
N PHE A 254 -2.51 -11.26 23.49
CA PHE A 254 -3.87 -10.77 23.27
C PHE A 254 -4.70 -11.88 22.64
N LEU A 255 -5.91 -12.08 23.16
CA LEU A 255 -6.89 -13.07 22.72
C LEU A 255 -8.07 -12.36 22.08
#